data_AF-A0A1H0HDH1-F1
#
_entry.id   AF-A0A1H0HDH1-F1
#
_cell.length_a   1.000
_cell.length_b   1.000
_cell.length_c   1.000
_cell.angle_alpha   90.00
_cell.angle_beta   90.00
_cell.angle_gamma   90.00
#
_symmetry.space_group_name_H-M   'P 1'
#
loop_
_entity.id
_entity.type
_entity.pdbx_description
1 polymer ?
#
loop_
_entity_poly.entity_id
_entity_poly.type
_entity_poly.pdbx_seq_one_letter_code
_entity_poly.pdbx_strand_id
1 'polypeptide(L)'
;MTEDSVMAMLRSAFQADALDVQVCFEVHAAGVVVHAHIDHGDLALYPGPTSDADAVIAAGPTLQSPLTLTGPPELLTWFTHLFHPQAHPTPLAA
;
A
#
# COMPACT_ATOMS: atom_id res chain seq x y z
N MET A 1 3.21 -14.65 4.04
CA MET A 1 2.49 -13.87 3.02
C MET A 1 3.31 -13.93 1.75
N THR A 2 2.70 -14.00 0.56
CA THR A 2 3.41 -13.97 -0.73
C THR A 2 3.35 -12.57 -1.34
N GLU A 3 4.26 -12.26 -2.26
CA GLU A 3 4.24 -11.01 -3.05
C GLU A 3 2.89 -10.79 -3.73
N ASP A 4 2.34 -11.81 -4.40
CA ASP A 4 1.01 -11.74 -5.01
C ASP A 4 -0.11 -11.39 -4.02
N SER A 5 -0.02 -11.92 -2.79
CA SER A 5 -1.01 -11.62 -1.74
C SER A 5 -0.95 -10.14 -1.32
N VAL A 6 0.26 -9.60 -1.21
CA VAL A 6 0.48 -8.18 -0.89
C VAL A 6 -0.01 -7.29 -2.02
N MET A 7 0.35 -7.62 -3.26
CA MET A 7 -0.08 -6.87 -4.42
C MET A 7 -1.60 -6.90 -4.60
N ALA A 8 -2.24 -8.06 -4.46
CA ALA A 8 -3.69 -8.19 -4.54
C ALA A 8 -4.40 -7.35 -3.46
N MET A 9 -3.85 -7.34 -2.24
CA MET A 9 -4.37 -6.54 -1.14
C MET A 9 -4.19 -5.04 -1.37
N LEU A 10 -3.00 -4.58 -1.78
CA LEU A 10 -2.75 -3.17 -2.13
C LEU A 10 -3.69 -2.71 -3.24
N ARG A 11 -3.87 -3.54 -4.28
CA ARG A 11 -4.81 -3.27 -5.37
C ARG A 11 -6.25 -3.17 -4.90
N SER A 12 -6.65 -3.97 -3.90
CA SER A 12 -7.99 -3.92 -3.32
C SER A 12 -8.18 -2.73 -2.38
N ALA A 13 -7.12 -2.26 -1.72
CA ALA A 13 -7.17 -1.10 -0.83
C ALA A 13 -7.06 0.22 -1.60
N PHE A 14 -6.48 0.18 -2.79
CA PHE A 14 -6.33 1.34 -3.65
C PHE A 14 -7.68 1.86 -4.13
N GLN A 15 -7.95 3.11 -3.79
CA GLN A 15 -9.02 3.90 -4.37
C GLN A 15 -8.36 4.91 -5.29
N ALA A 16 -8.80 4.94 -6.55
CA ALA A 16 -8.47 6.05 -7.43
C ALA A 16 -9.17 7.30 -6.88
N ASP A 17 -8.51 7.96 -5.93
CA ASP A 17 -8.93 9.23 -5.36
C ASP A 17 -8.71 10.33 -6.42
N ALA A 18 -9.33 11.49 -6.24
CA ALA A 18 -9.14 12.67 -7.11
C ALA A 18 -7.75 13.32 -6.97
N LEU A 19 -6.84 12.68 -6.23
CA LEU A 19 -5.45 13.11 -6.06
C LEU A 19 -4.68 12.83 -7.35
N ASP A 20 -4.51 13.88 -8.14
CA ASP A 20 -3.67 13.88 -9.34
C ASP A 20 -2.19 13.99 -8.94
N VAL A 21 -1.60 12.85 -8.56
CA VAL A 21 -0.23 12.77 -8.04
C VAL A 21 0.57 11.71 -8.78
N GLN A 22 1.90 11.94 -8.84
CA GLN A 22 2.88 10.95 -9.23
C GLN A 22 3.75 10.62 -8.02
N VAL A 23 3.69 9.39 -7.53
CA VAL A 23 4.40 8.98 -6.30
C VAL A 23 4.73 7.48 -6.32
N CYS A 24 5.92 7.14 -5.85
CA CYS A 24 6.41 5.78 -5.65
C CYS A 24 6.52 5.46 -4.16
N PHE A 25 5.73 4.48 -3.70
CA PHE A 25 5.82 3.96 -2.34
C PHE A 25 6.49 2.60 -2.34
N GLU A 26 7.45 2.38 -1.45
CA GLU A 26 7.92 1.04 -1.12
C GLU A 26 7.15 0.52 0.09
N VAL A 27 6.51 -0.64 -0.01
CA VAL A 27 5.69 -1.24 1.04
C VAL A 27 6.34 -2.51 1.55
N HIS A 28 6.68 -2.51 2.84
CA HIS A 28 7.22 -3.65 3.56
C HIS A 28 6.11 -4.27 4.39
N ALA A 29 5.69 -5.49 4.08
CA ALA A 29 4.62 -6.16 4.77
C ALA A 29 4.95 -7.63 5.01
N ALA A 30 4.96 -8.06 6.28
CA ALA A 30 5.28 -9.45 6.68
C ALA A 30 6.54 -10.04 6.02
N GLY A 31 7.60 -9.23 5.89
CA GLY A 31 8.88 -9.64 5.27
C GLY A 31 8.90 -9.64 3.74
N VAL A 32 7.82 -9.19 3.11
CA VAL A 32 7.70 -9.01 1.66
C VAL A 32 7.86 -7.53 1.33
N VAL A 33 8.58 -7.23 0.25
CA VAL A 33 8.73 -5.88 -0.28
C VAL A 33 8.02 -5.80 -1.63
N VAL A 34 7.16 -4.81 -1.79
CA VAL A 34 6.47 -4.47 -3.03
C VAL A 34 6.59 -2.96 -3.19
N HIS A 35 6.81 -2.46 -4.40
CA HIS A 35 6.67 -1.04 -4.66
C HIS A 35 5.40 -0.74 -5.46
N ALA A 36 4.77 0.37 -5.10
CA ALA A 36 3.55 0.89 -5.68
C ALA A 36 3.85 2.23 -6.36
N HIS A 37 3.72 2.26 -7.67
CA HIS A 37 3.84 3.49 -8.46
C HIS A 37 2.44 3.97 -8.81
N ILE A 38 2.14 5.20 -8.41
CA ILE A 38 0.89 5.87 -8.71
C ILE A 38 1.20 7.00 -9.68
N ASP A 39 0.49 7.03 -10.79
CA ASP A 39 0.64 8.04 -11.84
C ASP A 39 -0.76 8.49 -12.26
N HIS A 40 -1.14 9.72 -11.90
CA HIS A 40 -2.42 10.35 -12.30
C HIS A 40 -3.66 9.45 -12.03
N GLY A 41 -3.67 8.75 -10.89
CA GLY A 41 -4.77 7.87 -10.47
C GLY A 41 -4.66 6.42 -10.96
N ASP A 42 -3.66 6.08 -11.77
CA ASP A 42 -3.34 4.70 -12.15
C ASP A 42 -2.33 4.09 -11.16
N LEU A 43 -2.64 2.89 -10.65
CA LEU A 43 -1.75 2.12 -9.77
C LEU A 43 -1.04 1.01 -10.54
N ALA A 44 0.29 1.03 -10.52
CA ALA A 44 1.15 -0.06 -10.92
C ALA A 44 1.87 -0.66 -9.69
N LEU A 45 1.88 -1.99 -9.59
CA LEU A 45 2.49 -2.72 -8.49
C LEU A 45 3.57 -3.65 -9.02
N TYR A 46 4.69 -3.71 -8.33
CA TYR A 46 5.83 -4.53 -8.72
C TYR A 46 6.48 -5.18 -7.49
N PRO A 47 6.95 -6.43 -7.61
CA PRO A 47 7.67 -7.10 -6.54
C PRO A 47 9.06 -6.49 -6.33
N GLY A 48 9.51 -6.51 -5.08
CA GLY A 48 10.86 -6.10 -4.69
C GLY A 48 11.01 -4.60 -4.40
N PRO A 49 12.18 -4.22 -3.85
CA PRO A 49 12.49 -2.83 -3.52
C PRO A 49 12.71 -1.98 -4.77
N THR A 50 12.61 -0.67 -4.62
CA THR A 50 12.92 0.30 -5.68
C THR A 50 13.88 1.38 -5.17
N SER A 51 14.79 1.82 -6.03
CA SER A 51 15.69 2.95 -5.71
C SER A 51 14.99 4.31 -5.85
N ASP A 52 13.82 4.33 -6.49
CA ASP A 52 13.03 5.53 -6.77
C ASP A 52 11.86 5.69 -5.77
N ALA A 53 11.96 5.10 -4.56
CA ALA A 53 10.92 5.20 -3.55
C ALA A 53 10.91 6.59 -2.91
N ASP A 54 9.79 7.30 -3.01
CA ASP A 54 9.58 8.58 -2.33
C ASP A 54 9.32 8.38 -0.83
N ALA A 55 8.71 7.25 -0.44
CA ALA A 55 8.49 6.87 0.95
C ALA A 55 8.50 5.35 1.16
N VAL A 56 8.83 4.93 2.39
CA VAL A 56 8.87 3.51 2.81
C VAL A 56 7.80 3.22 3.86
N ILE A 57 6.80 2.46 3.48
CA ILE A 57 5.66 2.09 4.31
C ILE A 57 5.95 0.75 4.98
N ALA A 58 6.21 0.77 6.29
CA ALA A 58 6.35 -0.47 7.07
C ALA A 58 4.99 -0.88 7.66
N ALA A 59 4.32 -1.81 6.97
CA ALA A 59 3.17 -2.50 7.52
C ALA A 59 3.63 -3.54 8.54
N GLY A 60 2.93 -3.62 9.67
CA GLY A 60 3.14 -4.67 10.66
C GLY A 60 2.92 -6.07 10.08
N PRO A 61 3.05 -7.13 10.90
CA PRO A 61 2.88 -8.52 10.45
C PRO A 61 1.51 -8.78 9.78
N THR A 62 0.53 -7.92 10.06
CA THR A 62 -0.72 -7.78 9.32
C THR A 62 -0.99 -6.31 9.03
N LEU A 63 -1.61 -5.99 7.89
CA LEU A 63 -2.08 -4.64 7.54
C LEU A 63 -3.25 -4.15 8.43
N GLN A 64 -3.76 -5.02 9.31
CA GLN A 64 -4.74 -4.75 10.37
C GLN A 64 -4.08 -4.31 11.70
N SER A 65 -2.76 -4.47 11.82
CA SER A 65 -1.97 -3.91 12.92
C SER A 65 -1.74 -2.42 12.65
N PRO A 66 -1.46 -1.60 13.67
CA PRO A 66 -1.09 -0.20 13.45
C PRO A 66 0.05 -0.13 12.42
N LEU A 67 -0.24 0.48 11.27
CA LEU A 67 0.73 0.74 10.23
C LEU A 67 1.81 1.66 10.79
N THR A 68 3.06 1.24 10.74
CA THR A 68 4.19 2.11 11.08
C THR A 68 4.62 2.82 9.81
N LEU A 69 3.95 3.92 9.53
CA LEU A 69 4.25 4.77 8.39
C LEU A 69 5.58 5.50 8.64
N THR A 70 6.57 5.31 7.78
CA THR A 70 7.89 5.95 7.91
C THR A 70 8.21 6.74 6.64
N GLY A 71 8.34 8.05 6.75
CA GLY A 71 8.60 8.89 5.59
C GLY A 71 8.15 10.32 5.81
N PRO A 72 8.21 11.15 4.75
CA PRO A 72 7.70 12.52 4.79
C PRO A 72 6.20 12.52 5.16
N PRO A 73 5.78 13.36 6.11
CA PRO A 73 4.41 13.33 6.65
C PRO A 73 3.34 13.55 5.57
N GLU A 74 3.64 14.33 4.54
CA GLU A 74 2.78 14.55 3.37
C GLU A 74 2.52 13.26 2.57
N LEU A 75 3.56 12.45 2.34
CA LEU A 75 3.47 11.17 1.65
C LEU A 75 2.69 10.14 2.48
N LEU A 76 2.82 10.21 3.80
CA LEU A 76 2.03 9.37 4.69
C LEU A 76 0.54 9.72 4.61
N THR A 77 0.20 11.01 4.56
CA THR A 77 -1.17 11.47 4.35
C THR A 77 -1.72 10.99 3.01
N TRP A 78 -0.96 11.13 1.92
CA TRP A 78 -1.37 10.61 0.61
C TRP A 78 -1.57 9.10 0.61
N PHE A 79 -0.69 8.35 1.24
CA PHE A 79 -0.85 6.90 1.36
C PHE A 79 -2.17 6.53 2.06
N THR A 80 -2.52 7.22 3.15
CA THR A 80 -3.79 6.95 3.86
C THR A 80 -5.04 7.36 3.09
N HIS A 81 -4.95 8.33 2.17
CA HIS A 81 -6.05 8.71 1.28
C HIS A 81 -6.22 7.74 0.10
N LEU A 82 -5.09 7.33 -0.50
CA LEU A 82 -5.09 6.46 -1.68
C LEU A 82 -5.36 5.00 -1.30
N PHE A 83 -4.94 4.56 -0.12
CA PHE A 83 -5.14 3.20 0.37
C PHE A 83 -6.07 3.19 1.57
N HIS A 84 -7.34 2.85 1.32
CA HIS A 84 -8.32 2.59 2.36
C HIS A 84 -8.33 1.09 2.64
N PRO A 85 -7.74 0.61 3.76
CA PRO A 85 -7.80 -0.80 4.09
C PRO A 85 -9.26 -1.20 4.33
N GLN A 86 -9.88 -1.87 3.36
CA GLN A 86 -11.19 -2.47 3.58
C GLN A 86 -11.01 -3.60 4.61
N ALA A 87 -11.62 -3.44 5.78
CA ALA A 87 -11.93 -4.60 6.62
C ALA A 87 -12.92 -5.45 5.82
N HIS A 88 -12.45 -6.54 5.20
CA HIS A 88 -13.36 -7.53 4.63
C HIS A 88 -14.20 -8.10 5.78
N PRO A 89 -15.53 -7.94 5.82
CA PRO A 89 -16.34 -8.74 6.71
C PRO A 89 -16.22 -10.18 6.24
N THR A 90 -15.56 -11.03 7.04
CA THR A 90 -15.57 -12.47 6.83
C THR A 90 -17.04 -12.93 6.89
N PRO A 91 -17.61 -13.53 5.83
CA PRO A 91 -18.91 -14.18 5.99
C PRO A 91 -18.70 -15.35 6.96
N LEU A 92 -19.32 -15.27 8.13
CA LEU A 92 -19.46 -16.42 9.02
C LEU A 92 -20.30 -17.44 8.25
N ALA A 93 -19.66 -18.52 7.78
CA ALA A 93 -20.39 -19.62 7.17
C ALA A 93 -21.39 -20.17 8.21
N ALA A 94 -22.67 -20.13 7.85
CA ALA A 94 -23.78 -20.72 8.60
C ALA A 94 -23.80 -22.24 8.45
#